data_AF-A0A9Q0QY58-F1
#
_entry.id   AF-A0A9Q0QY58-F1
#
_cell.length_a   1.000
_cell.length_b   1.000
_cell.length_c   1.000
_cell.angle_alpha   90.00
_cell.angle_beta   90.00
_cell.angle_gamma   90.00
#
_symmetry.space_group_name_H-M   'P 1'
#
loop_
_entity.id
_entity.type
_entity.pdbx_description
1 polymer ?
#
loop_
_entity_poly.entity_id
_entity_poly.type
_entity_poly.pdbx_seq_one_letter_code
_entity_poly.pdbx_strand_id
1 'polypeptide(L)'
;MEDSTCRDLPLLLSSFVDTFVNFAVSGLFLPHPLNQNPNTPKENPNSTPTSPPLFQTRYPSPDRLIAIGDLHGDLHKFKECLKLARLTDGNDRWIGGNTTVVQIGDVLDRGGDELKILYFLEKLKHEASRSGGSIITMNGNHEINNINGDFKCTSKAGFNEFKVWSDWFCIGNSMKSLCDGLEKPKDLFEGIPSVFPGIKEEFHEGIRARIAALRPEVQFLEDFYLAI
;
A
#
# COMPACT_ATOMS: atom_id res chain seq x y z
N MET A 1 -36.35 -1.75 -23.74
CA MET A 1 -36.11 -2.06 -22.32
C MET A 1 -34.64 -1.79 -22.09
N GLU A 2 -34.31 -0.62 -21.54
CA GLU A 2 -32.96 -0.34 -21.06
C GLU A 2 -32.72 -1.21 -19.83
N ASP A 3 -31.68 -2.04 -19.89
CA ASP A 3 -31.35 -2.96 -18.81
C ASP A 3 -30.84 -2.15 -17.60
N SER A 4 -31.67 -2.04 -16.57
CA SER A 4 -31.42 -1.25 -15.36
C SER A 4 -30.34 -1.84 -14.45
N THR A 5 -29.74 -2.96 -14.83
CA THR A 5 -28.72 -3.68 -14.06
C THR A 5 -27.31 -3.10 -14.21
N CYS A 6 -27.05 -2.25 -15.21
CA CYS A 6 -25.68 -1.86 -15.59
C CYS A 6 -25.16 -0.51 -15.06
N ARG A 7 -25.95 0.32 -14.35
CA ARG A 7 -25.44 1.65 -13.92
C ARG A 7 -24.43 1.56 -12.77
N ASP A 8 -24.61 0.62 -11.84
CA ASP A 8 -23.75 0.48 -10.64
C ASP A 8 -22.83 -0.76 -10.67
N LEU A 9 -23.05 -1.66 -11.64
CA LEU A 9 -22.26 -2.89 -11.81
C LEU A 9 -20.75 -2.64 -12.01
N PRO A 10 -20.31 -1.61 -12.77
CA PRO A 10 -18.88 -1.33 -12.95
C PRO A 10 -18.17 -1.02 -11.62
N LEU A 11 -18.76 -0.17 -10.77
CA LEU A 11 -18.14 0.24 -9.50
C LEU A 11 -18.06 -0.91 -8.49
N LEU A 12 -19.12 -1.70 -8.37
CA LEU A 12 -19.14 -2.88 -7.50
C LEU A 12 -18.10 -3.91 -7.95
N LEU A 13 -17.96 -4.13 -9.27
CA LEU A 13 -16.95 -5.03 -9.82
C LEU A 13 -15.53 -4.51 -9.54
N SER A 14 -15.25 -3.23 -9.80
CA SER A 14 -13.92 -2.68 -9.55
C SER A 14 -13.53 -2.86 -8.08
N SER A 15 -14.42 -2.47 -7.17
CA SER A 15 -14.26 -2.62 -5.72
C SER A 15 -14.03 -4.07 -5.29
N PHE A 16 -14.78 -5.01 -5.87
CA PHE A 16 -14.58 -6.45 -5.64
C PHE A 16 -13.20 -6.91 -6.12
N VAL A 17 -12.80 -6.54 -7.35
CA VAL A 17 -11.52 -6.94 -7.92
C VAL A 17 -10.36 -6.41 -7.07
N ASP A 18 -10.42 -5.15 -6.64
CA ASP A 18 -9.39 -4.55 -5.77
C ASP A 18 -9.26 -5.31 -4.44
N THR A 19 -10.40 -5.66 -3.84
CA THR A 19 -10.43 -6.47 -2.61
C THR A 19 -9.83 -7.85 -2.83
N PHE A 20 -10.21 -8.50 -3.93
CA PHE A 20 -9.75 -9.84 -4.27
C PHE A 20 -8.23 -9.86 -4.49
N VAL A 21 -7.69 -8.90 -5.25
CA VAL A 21 -6.25 -8.75 -5.49
C VAL A 21 -5.52 -8.47 -4.18
N ASN A 22 -5.99 -7.52 -3.37
CA ASN A 22 -5.40 -7.21 -2.07
C ASN A 22 -5.36 -8.44 -1.17
N PHE A 23 -6.44 -9.22 -1.12
CA PHE A 23 -6.50 -10.46 -0.35
C PHE A 23 -5.55 -11.53 -0.91
N ALA A 24 -5.47 -11.69 -2.23
CA ALA A 24 -4.60 -12.68 -2.86
C ALA A 24 -3.11 -12.39 -2.62
N VAL A 25 -2.72 -11.11 -2.54
CA VAL A 25 -1.34 -10.69 -2.25
C VAL A 25 -1.03 -10.77 -0.75
N SER A 26 -1.92 -10.27 0.09
CA SER A 26 -1.61 -10.01 1.51
C SER A 26 -2.23 -11.01 2.49
N GLY A 27 -3.27 -11.74 2.08
CA GLY A 27 -4.13 -12.52 2.97
C GLY A 27 -5.05 -11.66 3.85
N LEU A 28 -5.13 -10.35 3.61
CA LEU A 28 -5.90 -9.39 4.41
C LEU A 28 -7.01 -8.75 3.59
N PHE A 29 -8.15 -8.52 4.25
CA PHE A 29 -9.18 -7.62 3.74
C PHE A 29 -8.90 -6.23 4.28
N LEU A 30 -8.51 -5.32 3.38
CA LEU A 30 -8.45 -3.91 3.71
C LEU A 30 -9.86 -3.33 3.72
N PRO A 31 -10.21 -2.48 4.69
CA PRO A 31 -11.45 -1.71 4.59
C PRO A 31 -11.34 -0.77 3.38
N HIS A 32 -12.35 -0.75 2.51
CA HIS A 32 -12.37 0.23 1.42
C HIS A 32 -12.29 1.64 1.97
N PRO A 33 -11.55 2.55 1.31
CA PRO A 33 -11.70 3.97 1.54
C PRO A 33 -13.18 4.32 1.34
N LEU A 34 -13.84 4.80 2.38
CA LEU A 34 -15.23 5.30 2.31
C LEU A 34 -15.37 6.53 1.37
N ASN A 35 -14.29 6.97 0.72
CA ASN A 35 -14.21 8.16 -0.11
C ASN A 35 -14.57 7.95 -1.59
N GLN A 36 -14.99 6.77 -2.02
CA GLN A 36 -15.64 6.62 -3.33
C GLN A 36 -17.15 6.87 -3.24
N ASN A 37 -17.55 8.02 -2.68
CA ASN A 37 -18.92 8.49 -2.88
C ASN A 37 -19.04 8.95 -4.35
N PRO A 38 -19.89 8.34 -5.18
CA PRO A 38 -20.05 8.74 -6.60
C PRO A 38 -20.54 10.19 -6.77
N ASN A 39 -21.01 10.82 -5.68
CA ASN A 39 -21.48 12.20 -5.63
C ASN A 39 -20.43 13.20 -5.13
N THR A 40 -19.19 12.79 -4.87
CA THR A 40 -18.10 13.75 -4.68
C THR A 40 -17.85 14.40 -6.05
N PRO A 41 -18.04 15.72 -6.21
CA PRO A 41 -17.83 16.36 -7.51
C PRO A 41 -16.40 16.05 -7.96
N LYS A 42 -16.24 15.44 -9.15
CA LYS A 42 -14.95 15.44 -9.83
C LYS A 42 -14.50 16.89 -9.86
N GLU A 43 -13.37 17.20 -9.23
CA GLU A 43 -12.86 18.56 -9.14
C GLU A 43 -12.87 19.19 -10.55
N ASN A 44 -13.43 20.40 -10.61
CA ASN A 44 -13.60 21.13 -11.86
C ASN A 44 -12.20 21.38 -12.44
N PRO A 45 -11.88 20.98 -13.68
CA PRO A 45 -10.51 21.12 -14.24
C PRO A 45 -10.01 22.58 -14.35
N ASN A 46 -10.86 23.57 -13.99
CA ASN A 46 -10.54 25.00 -13.95
C ASN A 46 -10.42 25.57 -12.52
N SER A 47 -10.49 24.77 -11.45
CA SER A 47 -10.10 25.26 -10.12
C SER A 47 -8.57 25.29 -10.03
N THR A 48 -8.01 26.50 -9.95
CA THR A 48 -6.63 26.71 -9.51
C THR A 48 -6.39 25.89 -8.24
N PRO A 49 -5.32 25.07 -8.16
CA PRO A 49 -5.06 24.28 -6.97
C PRO A 49 -4.91 25.23 -5.79
N THR A 50 -5.89 25.20 -4.89
CA THR A 50 -5.71 25.65 -3.52
C THR A 50 -4.42 25.00 -3.01
N SER A 51 -3.53 25.82 -2.45
CA SER A 51 -2.21 25.49 -1.91
C SER A 51 -1.99 24.00 -1.60
N PRO A 52 -0.84 23.41 -1.95
CA PRO A 52 -0.53 22.01 -1.62
C PRO A 52 -0.85 21.76 -0.13
N PRO A 53 -1.42 20.59 0.23
CA PRO A 53 -1.75 20.29 1.61
C PRO A 53 -0.52 20.53 2.47
N LEU A 54 -0.66 21.37 3.50
CA LEU A 54 0.44 21.64 4.42
C LEU A 54 0.82 20.33 5.10
N PHE A 55 2.04 19.87 4.86
CA PHE A 55 2.58 18.70 5.53
C PHE A 55 2.59 18.92 7.04
N GLN A 56 1.93 18.02 7.77
CA GLN A 56 1.84 18.11 9.22
C GLN A 56 3.20 17.76 9.84
N THR A 57 3.96 18.78 10.22
CA THR A 57 5.28 18.60 10.85
C THR A 57 5.24 18.49 12.37
N ARG A 58 4.06 18.68 12.98
CA ARG A 58 3.88 18.61 14.44
C ARG A 58 2.58 17.90 14.79
N TYR A 59 2.70 16.93 15.69
CA TYR A 59 1.58 16.24 16.32
C TYR A 59 1.44 16.71 17.78
N PRO A 60 0.21 16.76 18.33
CA PRO A 60 0.02 16.96 19.76
C PRO A 60 0.66 15.80 20.54
N SER A 61 1.07 16.06 21.79
CA SER A 61 1.58 15.00 22.65
C SER A 61 0.47 13.99 22.94
N PRO A 62 0.64 12.70 22.60
CA PRO A 62 -0.33 11.68 22.97
C PRO A 62 -0.14 11.27 24.43
N ASP A 63 -1.17 10.67 25.04
CA ASP A 63 -1.07 10.09 26.39
C ASP A 63 -0.13 8.88 26.42
N ARG A 64 -0.10 8.12 25.32
CA ARG A 64 0.74 6.95 25.12
C ARG A 64 1.32 6.95 23.72
N LEU A 65 2.66 6.94 23.65
CA LEU A 65 3.42 6.83 22.40
C LEU A 65 4.24 5.54 22.41
N ILE A 66 4.23 4.80 21.31
CA ILE A 66 5.10 3.64 21.08
C ILE A 66 5.85 3.84 19.76
N ALA A 67 7.17 3.85 19.80
CA ALA A 67 8.01 3.86 18.61
C ALA A 67 8.43 2.43 18.26
N ILE A 68 8.31 2.07 16.99
CA ILE A 68 8.72 0.77 16.44
C ILE A 68 9.81 1.02 15.40
N GLY A 69 10.95 0.34 15.59
CA GLY A 69 12.12 0.41 14.73
C GLY A 69 11.95 -0.26 13.37
N ASP A 70 13.09 -0.49 12.73
CA ASP A 70 13.25 -1.11 11.43
C ASP A 70 12.55 -2.48 11.38
N LEU A 71 11.83 -2.74 10.29
CA LEU A 71 11.06 -3.98 10.11
C LEU A 71 11.69 -4.91 9.09
N HIS A 72 12.30 -4.37 8.03
CA HIS A 72 13.07 -5.13 7.04
C HIS A 72 12.39 -6.41 6.54
N GLY A 73 11.13 -6.30 6.12
CA GLY A 73 10.38 -7.42 5.55
C GLY A 73 10.18 -8.62 6.49
N ASP A 74 10.28 -8.44 7.82
CA ASP A 74 10.00 -9.48 8.83
C ASP A 74 8.65 -9.26 9.52
N LEU A 75 7.58 -9.68 8.84
CA LEU A 75 6.21 -9.53 9.33
C LEU A 75 5.98 -10.26 10.67
N HIS A 76 6.62 -11.42 10.84
CA HIS A 76 6.46 -12.21 12.05
C HIS A 76 6.98 -11.45 13.28
N LYS A 77 8.21 -10.92 13.23
CA LYS A 77 8.74 -10.11 14.35
C LYS A 77 7.94 -8.84 14.56
N PHE A 78 7.46 -8.19 13.50
CA PHE A 78 6.60 -7.02 13.64
C PHE A 78 5.31 -7.34 14.43
N LYS A 79 4.63 -8.44 14.10
CA LYS A 79 3.44 -8.91 14.84
C LYS A 79 3.74 -9.21 16.30
N GLU A 80 4.88 -9.85 16.59
CA GLU A 80 5.29 -10.11 17.98
C GLU A 80 5.58 -8.80 18.74
N CYS A 81 6.24 -7.83 18.12
CA CYS A 81 6.45 -6.49 18.71
C CYS A 81 5.12 -5.82 19.08
N LEU A 82 4.11 -5.86 18.20
CA LEU A 82 2.80 -5.28 18.45
C LEU A 82 2.06 -5.96 19.61
N LYS A 83 2.09 -7.30 19.68
CA LYS A 83 1.48 -8.07 20.79
C LYS A 83 2.16 -7.77 22.12
N LEU A 84 3.50 -7.75 22.15
CA LEU A 84 4.29 -7.39 23.33
C LEU A 84 3.95 -5.99 23.83
N ALA A 85 3.77 -5.05 22.90
CA ALA A 85 3.35 -3.68 23.18
C ALA A 85 1.85 -3.55 23.51
N ARG A 86 1.07 -4.64 23.50
CA ARG A 86 -0.39 -4.65 23.71
C ARG A 86 -1.12 -3.70 22.74
N LEU A 87 -0.66 -3.67 21.49
CA LEU A 87 -1.27 -2.93 20.39
C LEU A 87 -2.25 -3.80 19.60
N THR A 88 -1.98 -5.11 19.52
CA THR A 88 -2.85 -6.08 18.83
C THR A 88 -3.20 -7.28 19.73
N ASP A 89 -4.34 -7.90 19.44
CA ASP A 89 -4.76 -9.17 20.04
C ASP A 89 -4.14 -10.40 19.33
N GLY A 90 -4.51 -11.61 19.77
CA GLY A 90 -4.03 -12.86 19.18
C GLY A 90 -4.49 -13.11 17.73
N ASN A 91 -5.46 -12.33 17.22
CA ASN A 91 -5.95 -12.36 15.85
C ASN A 91 -5.43 -11.16 15.03
N ASP A 92 -4.38 -10.49 15.52
CA ASP A 92 -3.77 -9.32 14.90
C ASP A 92 -4.75 -8.13 14.70
N ARG A 93 -5.76 -7.99 15.57
CA ARG A 93 -6.69 -6.85 15.57
C ARG A 93 -6.25 -5.80 16.58
N TRP A 94 -6.40 -4.52 16.25
CA TRP A 94 -6.06 -3.41 17.13
C TRP A 94 -6.80 -3.48 18.48
N ILE A 95 -6.04 -3.39 19.57
CA ILE A 95 -6.51 -3.23 20.94
C ILE A 95 -5.77 -2.10 21.69
N GLY A 96 -4.99 -1.29 20.95
CA GLY A 96 -4.16 -0.22 21.50
C GLY A 96 -4.93 1.02 21.99
N GLY A 97 -6.25 1.07 21.86
CA GLY A 97 -7.07 2.23 22.24
C GLY A 97 -6.62 3.50 21.51
N ASN A 98 -6.42 4.58 22.27
CA ASN A 98 -5.95 5.89 21.77
C ASN A 98 -4.41 6.00 21.63
N THR A 99 -3.69 4.88 21.69
CA THR A 99 -2.22 4.89 21.55
C THR A 99 -1.80 5.45 20.19
N THR A 100 -0.79 6.31 20.19
CA THR A 100 -0.09 6.71 18.97
C THR A 100 1.13 5.83 18.76
N VAL A 101 1.22 5.20 17.60
CA VAL A 101 2.38 4.39 17.18
C VAL A 101 3.15 5.15 16.12
N VAL A 102 4.48 5.16 16.23
CA VAL A 102 5.36 5.69 15.19
C VAL A 102 6.23 4.55 14.69
N GLN A 103 5.99 4.10 13.45
CA GLN A 103 6.91 3.24 12.71
C GLN A 103 7.96 4.16 12.08
N ILE A 104 9.22 4.00 12.46
CA ILE A 104 10.27 5.02 12.21
C ILE A 104 11.02 4.85 10.88
N GLY A 105 10.49 4.06 9.93
CA GLY A 105 11.12 3.78 8.64
C GLY A 105 11.80 2.42 8.55
N ASP A 106 12.42 2.14 7.40
CA ASP A 106 13.10 0.88 7.10
C ASP A 106 12.16 -0.34 7.18
N VAL A 107 11.03 -0.23 6.48
CA VAL A 107 10.08 -1.32 6.28
C VAL A 107 10.59 -2.28 5.21
N LEU A 108 11.16 -1.73 4.14
CA LEU A 108 11.61 -2.46 2.98
C LEU A 108 12.98 -3.15 3.20
N ASP A 109 13.33 -4.00 2.23
CA ASP A 109 14.58 -4.73 2.06
C ASP A 109 14.88 -5.80 3.11
N ARG A 110 15.93 -6.60 2.84
CA ARG A 110 16.49 -7.72 3.63
C ARG A 110 15.55 -8.93 3.81
N GLY A 111 14.29 -8.71 4.17
CA GLY A 111 13.25 -9.74 4.31
C GLY A 111 12.50 -10.02 3.01
N GLY A 112 11.30 -10.59 3.14
CA GLY A 112 10.46 -10.97 1.99
C GLY A 112 8.94 -10.89 2.22
N ASP A 113 8.53 -10.31 3.35
CA ASP A 113 7.14 -9.96 3.64
C ASP A 113 6.96 -8.42 3.66
N GLU A 114 7.65 -7.70 2.77
CA GLU A 114 7.68 -6.24 2.71
C GLU A 114 6.30 -5.67 2.36
N LEU A 115 5.69 -6.13 1.26
CA LEU A 115 4.35 -5.70 0.87
C LEU A 115 3.33 -6.10 1.92
N LYS A 116 3.42 -7.31 2.47
CA LYS A 116 2.50 -7.74 3.53
C LYS A 116 2.58 -6.86 4.77
N ILE A 117 3.76 -6.34 5.13
CA ILE A 117 3.88 -5.36 6.22
C ILE A 117 3.17 -4.06 5.87
N LEU A 118 3.31 -3.55 4.64
CA LEU A 118 2.60 -2.34 4.20
C LEU A 118 1.07 -2.55 4.26
N TYR A 119 0.56 -3.68 3.76
CA TYR A 119 -0.85 -4.08 3.89
C TYR A 119 -1.29 -4.16 5.35
N PHE A 120 -0.44 -4.72 6.21
CA PHE A 120 -0.76 -4.88 7.62
C PHE A 120 -0.75 -3.54 8.38
N LEU A 121 0.20 -2.65 8.08
CA LEU A 121 0.22 -1.28 8.60
C LEU A 121 -1.04 -0.52 8.19
N GLU A 122 -1.49 -0.66 6.94
CA GLU A 122 -2.69 0.02 6.46
C GLU A 122 -3.96 -0.47 7.17
N LYS A 123 -4.09 -1.79 7.31
CA LYS A 123 -5.15 -2.39 8.15
C LYS A 123 -5.14 -1.79 9.56
N LEU A 124 -3.97 -1.72 10.20
CA LEU A 124 -3.86 -1.23 11.57
C LEU A 124 -4.10 0.29 11.68
N LYS A 125 -3.69 1.10 10.70
CA LYS A 125 -4.02 2.55 10.64
C LYS A 125 -5.54 2.76 10.68
N HIS A 126 -6.28 1.99 9.89
CA HIS A 126 -7.74 2.03 9.90
C HIS A 126 -8.36 1.56 11.23
N GLU A 127 -7.85 0.50 11.83
CA GLU A 127 -8.38 0.02 13.12
C GLU A 127 -8.04 0.96 14.29
N ALA A 128 -6.84 1.54 14.29
CA ALA A 128 -6.38 2.50 15.30
C ALA A 128 -7.23 3.77 15.26
N SER A 129 -7.44 4.35 14.08
CA SER A 129 -8.24 5.58 13.92
C SER A 129 -9.68 5.43 14.44
N ARG A 130 -10.31 4.26 14.22
CA ARG A 130 -11.65 3.94 14.77
C ARG A 130 -11.69 3.86 16.30
N SER A 131 -10.53 3.68 16.93
CA SER A 131 -10.38 3.59 18.39
C SER A 131 -9.79 4.87 19.01
N GLY A 132 -9.65 5.95 18.23
CA GLY A 132 -9.02 7.20 18.64
C GLY A 132 -7.49 7.15 18.72
N GLY A 133 -6.87 6.06 18.25
CA GLY A 133 -5.43 5.90 18.12
C GLY A 133 -4.93 6.37 16.76
N SER A 134 -3.61 6.29 16.55
CA SER A 134 -2.98 6.67 15.29
C SER A 134 -1.73 5.83 15.04
N ILE A 135 -1.42 5.57 13.76
CA ILE A 135 -0.16 4.97 13.34
C ILE A 135 0.47 5.89 12.30
N ILE A 136 1.62 6.44 12.63
CA ILE A 136 2.43 7.30 11.77
C ILE A 136 3.57 6.44 11.24
N THR A 137 3.74 6.41 9.91
CA THR A 137 4.83 5.70 9.23
C THR A 137 5.79 6.72 8.64
N MET A 138 7.07 6.61 9.00
CA MET A 138 8.12 7.47 8.47
C MET A 138 8.88 6.75 7.34
N ASN A 139 9.57 7.53 6.52
CA ASN A 139 10.49 6.99 5.52
C ASN A 139 11.90 6.88 6.11
N GLY A 140 12.49 5.69 6.04
CA GLY A 140 13.88 5.42 6.36
C GLY A 140 14.77 5.51 5.12
N ASN A 141 16.07 5.24 5.28
CA ASN A 141 16.99 5.27 4.13
C ASN A 141 16.71 4.15 3.13
N HIS A 142 16.12 3.03 3.56
CA HIS A 142 15.74 1.96 2.65
C HIS A 142 14.59 2.35 1.73
N GLU A 143 13.56 3.06 2.21
CA GLU A 143 12.50 3.60 1.35
C GLU A 143 13.09 4.55 0.28
N ILE A 144 13.98 5.47 0.69
CA ILE A 144 14.63 6.40 -0.23
C ILE A 144 15.51 5.67 -1.26
N ASN A 145 16.28 4.66 -0.85
CA ASN A 145 17.09 3.87 -1.77
C ASN A 145 16.23 3.15 -2.82
N ASN A 146 15.09 2.59 -2.40
CA ASN A 146 14.17 1.89 -3.28
C ASN A 146 13.52 2.81 -4.32
N ILE A 147 13.10 4.02 -3.92
CA ILE A 147 12.59 5.05 -4.85
C ILE A 147 13.67 5.45 -5.87
N ASN A 148 14.93 5.53 -5.43
CA ASN A 148 16.08 5.82 -6.30
C ASN A 148 16.53 4.62 -7.16
N GLY A 149 15.88 3.46 -7.05
CA GLY A 149 16.24 2.25 -7.78
C GLY A 149 17.51 1.54 -7.26
N ASP A 150 18.01 1.88 -6.07
CA ASP A 150 19.13 1.18 -5.42
C ASP A 150 18.62 -0.04 -4.62
N PHE A 151 18.60 -1.19 -5.27
CA PHE A 151 18.10 -2.45 -4.72
C PHE A 151 19.19 -3.36 -4.13
N LYS A 152 20.37 -2.84 -3.78
CA LYS A 152 21.48 -3.66 -3.24
C LYS A 152 21.12 -4.43 -1.97
N CYS A 153 20.20 -3.90 -1.17
CA CYS A 153 19.75 -4.53 0.08
C CYS A 153 18.52 -5.43 -0.10
N THR A 154 17.94 -5.45 -1.30
CA THR A 154 16.74 -6.23 -1.58
C THR A 154 17.08 -7.71 -1.68
N SER A 155 16.33 -8.54 -0.95
CA SER A 155 16.53 -9.99 -0.98
C SER A 155 15.86 -10.62 -2.20
N LYS A 156 16.26 -11.85 -2.56
CA LYS A 156 15.54 -12.63 -3.58
C LYS A 156 14.07 -12.86 -3.20
N ALA A 157 13.77 -13.01 -1.91
CA ALA A 157 12.40 -13.17 -1.44
C ALA A 157 11.59 -11.87 -1.63
N GLY A 158 12.19 -10.71 -1.35
CA GLY A 158 11.60 -9.40 -1.61
C GLY A 158 11.26 -9.21 -3.09
N PHE A 159 12.21 -9.48 -4.01
CA PHE A 159 11.91 -9.43 -5.44
C PHE A 159 10.79 -10.38 -5.88
N ASN A 160 10.73 -11.59 -5.31
CA ASN A 160 9.67 -12.54 -5.61
C ASN A 160 8.31 -12.07 -5.09
N GLU A 161 8.24 -11.45 -3.91
CA GLU A 161 7.00 -10.91 -3.35
C GLU A 161 6.39 -9.85 -4.28
N PHE A 162 7.21 -8.91 -4.75
CA PHE A 162 6.77 -7.89 -5.70
C PHE A 162 6.36 -8.48 -7.04
N LYS A 163 7.07 -9.50 -7.54
CA LYS A 163 6.67 -10.22 -8.75
C LYS A 163 5.27 -10.83 -8.61
N VAL A 164 5.02 -11.56 -7.51
CA VAL A 164 3.70 -12.16 -7.22
C VAL A 164 2.61 -11.08 -7.15
N TRP A 165 2.90 -9.94 -6.53
CA TRP A 165 1.99 -8.80 -6.54
C TRP A 165 1.67 -8.33 -7.96
N SER A 166 2.67 -8.16 -8.83
CA SER A 166 2.46 -7.69 -10.21
C SER A 166 1.63 -8.67 -11.04
N ASP A 167 1.79 -9.98 -10.82
CA ASP A 167 0.99 -11.01 -11.47
C ASP A 167 -0.50 -10.86 -11.08
N TRP A 168 -0.80 -10.73 -9.79
CA TRP A 168 -2.16 -10.53 -9.29
C TRP A 168 -2.75 -9.19 -9.73
N PHE A 169 -1.96 -8.12 -9.74
CA PHE A 169 -2.37 -6.82 -10.22
C PHE A 169 -2.78 -6.88 -11.70
N CYS A 170 -1.97 -7.53 -12.55
CA CYS A 170 -2.28 -7.72 -13.96
C CYS A 170 -3.55 -8.57 -14.17
N ILE A 171 -3.76 -9.60 -13.35
CA ILE A 171 -5.00 -10.40 -13.35
C ILE A 171 -6.20 -9.50 -13.01
N GLY A 172 -6.10 -8.69 -11.96
CA GLY A 172 -7.15 -7.74 -11.58
C GLY A 172 -7.49 -6.75 -12.71
N ASN A 173 -6.46 -6.20 -13.36
CA ASN A 173 -6.65 -5.33 -14.51
C ASN A 173 -7.37 -6.04 -15.67
N SER A 174 -7.01 -7.30 -15.93
CA SER A 174 -7.69 -8.13 -16.93
C SER A 174 -9.15 -8.34 -16.57
N MET A 175 -9.47 -8.65 -15.30
CA MET A 175 -10.85 -8.78 -14.82
C MET A 175 -11.66 -7.49 -15.00
N LYS A 176 -11.09 -6.34 -14.63
CA LYS A 176 -11.74 -5.03 -14.80
C LYS A 176 -12.02 -4.71 -16.27
N SER A 177 -11.11 -5.08 -17.18
CA SER A 177 -11.26 -4.85 -18.63
C SER A 177 -12.41 -5.62 -19.29
N LEU A 178 -13.00 -6.61 -18.60
CA LEU A 178 -14.14 -7.38 -19.12
C LEU A 178 -15.46 -6.60 -19.04
N CYS A 179 -15.50 -5.46 -18.33
CA CYS A 179 -16.70 -4.64 -18.20
C CYS A 179 -16.59 -3.31 -18.93
N ASP A 180 -17.61 -3.01 -19.72
CA ASP A 180 -17.79 -1.71 -20.33
C ASP A 180 -18.11 -0.64 -19.27
N GLY A 181 -17.50 0.54 -19.38
CA GLY A 181 -17.71 1.66 -18.46
C GLY A 181 -16.68 1.80 -17.33
N LEU A 182 -15.76 0.84 -17.18
CA LEU A 182 -14.56 1.03 -16.36
C LEU A 182 -13.43 1.70 -17.14
N GLU A 183 -12.65 2.52 -16.45
CA GLU A 183 -11.43 3.07 -17.02
C GLU A 183 -10.47 1.93 -17.34
N LYS A 184 -9.91 1.95 -18.56
CA LYS A 184 -8.99 0.89 -18.98
C LYS A 184 -7.70 1.01 -18.16
N PRO A 185 -7.24 -0.09 -17.53
CA PRO A 185 -6.00 -0.05 -16.77
C PRO A 185 -4.83 0.36 -17.67
N LYS A 186 -3.98 1.25 -17.16
CA LYS A 186 -2.70 1.61 -17.79
C LYS A 186 -1.75 0.41 -17.71
N ASP A 187 -0.80 0.36 -18.65
CA ASP A 187 0.27 -0.65 -18.58
C ASP A 187 1.11 -0.42 -17.33
N LEU A 188 1.12 -1.42 -16.43
CA LEU A 188 1.85 -1.38 -15.17
C LEU A 188 3.35 -1.11 -15.39
N PHE A 189 3.91 -1.64 -16.48
CA PHE A 189 5.34 -1.58 -16.75
C PHE A 189 5.72 -0.47 -17.73
N GLU A 190 4.80 0.45 -18.05
CA GLU A 190 5.06 1.56 -18.95
C GLU A 190 6.28 2.36 -18.45
N GLY A 191 7.27 2.55 -19.34
CA GLY A 191 8.50 3.28 -19.01
C GLY A 191 9.50 2.54 -18.09
N ILE A 192 9.26 1.26 -17.74
CA ILE A 192 10.21 0.44 -16.97
C ILE A 192 11.05 -0.41 -17.94
N PRO A 193 12.40 -0.38 -17.85
CA PRO A 193 13.27 -1.23 -18.66
C PRO A 193 13.01 -2.73 -18.46
N SER A 194 13.02 -3.51 -19.53
CA SER A 194 12.90 -4.98 -19.45
C SER A 194 14.19 -5.68 -19.07
N VAL A 195 15.32 -5.01 -19.25
CA VAL A 195 16.66 -5.54 -19.00
C VAL A 195 17.45 -4.54 -18.17
N PHE A 196 18.15 -5.05 -17.15
CA PHE A 196 19.02 -4.25 -16.27
C PHE A 196 20.47 -4.68 -16.47
N PRO A 197 21.31 -3.87 -17.14
CA PRO A 197 22.70 -4.20 -17.39
C PRO A 197 23.46 -4.52 -16.09
N GLY A 198 24.23 -5.61 -16.10
CA GLY A 198 25.00 -6.05 -14.93
C GLY A 198 24.19 -6.79 -13.86
N ILE A 199 22.88 -6.95 -14.04
CA ILE A 199 22.00 -7.73 -13.16
C ILE A 199 21.64 -9.04 -13.83
N LYS A 200 21.63 -10.14 -13.06
CA LYS A 200 21.20 -11.45 -13.56
C LYS A 200 19.73 -11.43 -13.97
N GLU A 201 19.42 -12.09 -15.07
CA GLU A 201 18.07 -12.15 -15.67
C GLU A 201 17.00 -12.64 -14.68
N GLU A 202 17.35 -13.55 -13.77
CA GLU A 202 16.43 -14.06 -12.75
C GLU A 202 15.84 -12.97 -11.83
N PHE A 203 16.46 -11.79 -11.75
CA PHE A 203 15.97 -10.67 -10.94
C PHE A 203 15.22 -9.60 -11.75
N HIS A 204 15.25 -9.64 -13.08
CA HIS A 204 14.70 -8.56 -13.91
C HIS A 204 13.20 -8.35 -13.66
N GLU A 205 12.41 -9.42 -13.66
CA GLU A 205 10.97 -9.34 -13.39
C GLU A 205 10.65 -8.81 -11.99
N GLY A 206 11.38 -9.27 -10.97
CA GLY A 206 11.18 -8.78 -9.60
C GLY A 206 11.56 -7.30 -9.44
N ILE A 207 12.64 -6.86 -10.10
CA ILE A 207 13.03 -5.44 -10.15
C ILE A 207 11.97 -4.60 -10.86
N ARG A 208 11.46 -5.07 -12.01
CA ARG A 208 10.39 -4.38 -12.76
C ARG A 208 9.15 -4.22 -11.90
N ALA A 209 8.71 -5.32 -11.30
CA ALA A 209 7.52 -5.33 -10.43
C ALA A 209 7.70 -4.42 -9.23
N ARG A 210 8.89 -4.38 -8.63
CA ARG A 210 9.22 -3.49 -7.53
C ARG A 210 9.19 -2.03 -7.92
N ILE A 211 9.85 -1.64 -9.02
CA ILE A 211 9.77 -0.27 -9.55
C ILE A 211 8.31 0.10 -9.83
N ALA A 212 7.54 -0.82 -10.43
CA ALA A 212 6.15 -0.57 -10.77
C ALA A 212 5.28 -0.35 -9.52
N ALA A 213 5.43 -1.17 -8.49
CA ALA A 213 4.68 -1.03 -7.24
C ALA A 213 4.97 0.30 -6.55
N LEU A 214 6.24 0.67 -6.43
CA LEU A 214 6.68 1.84 -5.65
C LEU A 214 6.44 3.19 -6.35
N ARG A 215 5.72 3.19 -7.47
CA ARG A 215 5.31 4.41 -8.16
C ARG A 215 4.15 5.09 -7.43
N PRO A 216 4.12 6.43 -7.38
CA PRO A 216 3.00 7.17 -6.81
C PRO A 216 1.67 6.78 -7.44
N GLU A 217 1.61 6.49 -8.74
CA GLU A 217 0.35 6.22 -9.43
C GLU A 217 -0.32 4.89 -9.03
N VAL A 218 0.36 4.06 -8.24
CA VAL A 218 -0.19 2.83 -7.69
C VAL A 218 -0.85 3.13 -6.35
N GLN A 219 -2.18 3.29 -6.42
CA GLN A 219 -3.09 3.77 -5.38
C GLN A 219 -2.89 3.20 -3.96
N PHE A 220 -2.33 2.00 -3.79
CA PHE A 220 -2.09 1.42 -2.47
C PHE A 220 -0.85 2.01 -1.75
N LEU A 221 0.12 2.54 -2.49
CA LEU A 221 1.39 3.00 -1.95
C LEU A 221 1.51 4.52 -1.85
N GLU A 222 0.53 5.27 -2.39
CA GLU A 222 0.42 6.71 -2.22
C GLU A 222 0.47 7.12 -0.74
N ASP A 223 -0.30 6.45 0.12
CA ASP A 223 -0.38 6.77 1.57
C ASP A 223 0.90 6.42 2.37
N PHE A 224 1.83 5.65 1.77
CA PHE A 224 3.11 5.31 2.38
C PHE A 224 4.24 6.22 1.90
N TYR A 225 4.26 6.58 0.61
CA TYR A 225 5.36 7.36 0.01
C TYR A 225 5.11 8.86 -0.08
N LEU A 226 3.87 9.33 0.13
CA LEU A 226 3.55 10.76 0.25
C LEU A 226 3.74 11.33 1.67
N ALA A 227 4.17 10.51 2.63
CA ALA A 227 4.48 10.93 3.99
C ALA A 227 5.88 11.59 4.09
N ILE A 228 6.05 12.79 3.50
CA ILE A 228 7.11 13.76 3.85
C ILE A 228 6.50 15.15 3.86
#